data_AF-A0A388L126-F1
#
_entry.id   AF-A0A388L126-F1
#
_cell.length_a   1.000
_cell.length_b   1.000
_cell.length_c   1.000
_cell.angle_alpha   90.00
_cell.angle_beta   90.00
_cell.angle_gamma   90.00
#
_symmetry.space_group_name_H-M   'P 1'
#
loop_
_entity.id
_entity.type
_entity.pdbx_description
1 polymer ?
#
loop_
_entity_poly.entity_id
_entity_poly.type
_entity_poly.pdbx_seq_one_letter_code
_entity_poly.pdbx_strand_id
1 'polypeptide(L)'
;MDVSESVIDGDVPATTVVVSDTAPRQPHSKVQRIESGANEPAVDVPPDSHRDNSAVAEINGCGMNANGGKQLQVDETNAIGCGALRVVVVAPKAKIPTRAYDSAGYDLASAYPEVIPAKGKCEVRTGLRIALPEGTYGRIASRSLHADSHAINVLGGVIDRDYRGPLNFILANHSDEDFKIEEGERVAQLIVERILTPNVVVVDQLEETERGEKRLGSSGKKDMPS
;
A
#
# COMPACT_ATOMS: atom_id res chain seq x y z
N MET A 1 -25.91 -55.82 -22.22
CA MET A 1 -25.01 -56.92 -21.82
C MET A 1 -24.10 -57.19 -22.99
N ASP A 2 -22.80 -56.95 -22.98
CA ASP A 2 -21.91 -56.19 -22.11
C ASP A 2 -20.65 -56.04 -22.96
N VAL A 3 -20.09 -54.84 -23.01
CA VAL A 3 -18.75 -54.61 -23.56
C VAL A 3 -17.82 -54.45 -22.37
N SER A 4 -16.80 -55.30 -22.26
CA SER A 4 -15.67 -55.04 -21.37
C SER A 4 -14.38 -55.49 -22.06
N GLU A 5 -13.64 -54.48 -22.54
CA GLU A 5 -12.25 -54.60 -22.94
C GLU A 5 -11.34 -54.31 -21.74
N SER A 6 -10.16 -54.90 -21.84
CA SER A 6 -9.16 -55.20 -20.83
C SER A 6 -8.42 -54.01 -20.22
N VAL A 7 -8.16 -54.16 -18.93
CA VAL A 7 -7.18 -53.45 -18.10
C VAL A 7 -5.75 -53.67 -18.61
N ILE A 8 -4.97 -52.59 -18.75
CA ILE A 8 -3.51 -52.62 -18.62
C ILE A 8 -3.11 -51.35 -17.84
N ASP A 9 -2.76 -51.54 -16.57
CA ASP A 9 -2.24 -50.51 -15.68
C ASP A 9 -0.72 -50.46 -15.85
N GLY A 10 -0.20 -49.29 -16.22
CA GLY A 10 1.19 -49.05 -16.57
C GLY A 10 1.79 -47.95 -15.71
N ASP A 11 2.51 -48.39 -14.68
CA ASP A 11 3.36 -47.62 -13.77
C ASP A 11 4.22 -46.57 -14.50
N VAL A 12 4.16 -45.30 -14.05
CA VAL A 12 5.06 -44.23 -14.51
C VAL A 12 5.91 -43.78 -13.30
N PRO A 13 7.25 -43.83 -13.36
CA PRO A 13 8.08 -43.56 -12.19
C PRO A 13 8.21 -42.06 -11.87
N ALA A 14 8.11 -41.74 -10.58
CA ALA A 14 8.37 -40.43 -10.02
C ALA A 14 9.85 -40.03 -10.21
N THR A 15 10.08 -38.89 -10.88
CA THR A 15 11.41 -38.27 -10.96
C THR A 15 11.62 -37.37 -9.74
N THR A 16 12.39 -37.86 -8.77
CA THR A 16 12.88 -37.10 -7.63
C THR A 16 14.05 -36.20 -8.08
N VAL A 17 13.84 -34.89 -8.08
CA VAL A 17 14.92 -33.90 -8.25
C VAL A 17 15.60 -33.68 -6.90
N VAL A 18 16.81 -34.20 -6.76
CA VAL A 18 17.68 -34.00 -5.61
C VAL A 18 18.33 -32.62 -5.73
N VAL A 19 17.98 -31.69 -4.84
CA VAL A 19 18.68 -30.40 -4.72
C VAL A 19 19.96 -30.67 -3.93
N SER A 20 21.11 -30.61 -4.62
CA SER A 20 22.42 -30.74 -4.01
C SER A 20 22.77 -29.47 -3.23
N ASP A 21 22.93 -29.66 -1.93
CA ASP A 21 23.36 -28.65 -0.98
C ASP A 21 24.89 -28.76 -0.86
N THR A 22 25.64 -27.72 -1.22
CA THR A 22 27.02 -27.49 -0.71
C THR A 22 27.62 -26.15 -1.18
N ALA A 23 27.89 -25.27 -0.22
CA ALA A 23 29.25 -24.76 0.01
C ALA A 23 29.36 -24.10 1.41
N PRO A 24 30.36 -24.44 2.23
CA PRO A 24 30.52 -23.92 3.58
C PRO A 24 31.20 -22.54 3.59
N ARG A 25 30.70 -21.61 4.41
CA ARG A 25 31.43 -20.37 4.74
C ARG A 25 32.39 -20.62 5.90
N GLN A 26 33.65 -20.25 5.70
CA GLN A 26 34.74 -20.30 6.68
C GLN A 26 34.53 -19.28 7.83
N PRO A 27 35.06 -19.56 9.04
CA PRO A 27 34.83 -18.75 10.23
C PRO A 27 35.85 -17.60 10.36
N HIS A 28 35.38 -16.40 10.71
CA HIS A 28 36.26 -15.31 11.14
C HIS A 28 36.18 -15.09 12.66
N SER A 29 37.36 -15.24 13.28
CA SER A 29 37.89 -14.62 14.50
C SER A 29 37.15 -14.73 15.83
N LYS A 30 37.81 -15.47 16.74
CA LYS A 30 37.75 -15.41 18.21
C LYS A 30 37.58 -13.98 18.76
N VAL A 31 36.61 -13.81 19.67
CA VAL A 31 36.70 -12.87 20.79
C VAL A 31 36.32 -13.62 22.07
N GLN A 32 37.19 -13.57 23.06
CA GLN A 32 37.05 -14.21 24.38
C GLN A 32 36.19 -13.37 25.32
N ARG A 33 35.28 -14.07 26.01
CA ARG A 33 34.88 -14.01 27.44
C ARG A 33 34.52 -12.66 28.07
N ILE A 34 33.33 -12.60 28.70
CA ILE A 34 33.14 -12.45 30.16
C ILE A 34 31.75 -13.03 30.50
N GLU A 35 31.71 -13.99 31.42
CA GLU A 35 30.51 -14.52 32.05
C GLU A 35 30.12 -13.62 33.24
N SER A 36 28.85 -13.26 33.35
CA SER A 36 28.26 -12.81 34.62
C SER A 36 26.82 -13.29 34.68
N GLY A 37 26.56 -14.24 35.57
CA GLY A 37 25.24 -14.82 35.78
C GLY A 37 24.31 -13.88 36.55
N ALA A 38 23.03 -13.99 36.23
CA ALA A 38 21.94 -13.72 37.15
C ALA A 38 20.79 -14.67 36.81
N ASN A 39 20.28 -15.28 37.86
CA ASN A 39 19.28 -16.33 37.93
C ASN A 39 17.88 -15.72 37.85
N GLU A 40 17.02 -16.14 36.92
CA GLU A 40 15.59 -15.77 36.93
C GLU A 40 14.73 -17.02 37.21
N PRO A 41 13.77 -16.95 38.15
CA PRO A 41 12.92 -18.10 38.47
C PRO A 41 11.74 -18.22 37.51
N ALA A 42 11.39 -19.46 37.22
CA ALA A 42 10.27 -19.89 36.38
C ALA A 42 8.91 -19.36 36.88
N VAL A 43 8.08 -18.87 35.96
CA VAL A 43 6.67 -18.56 36.19
C VAL A 43 5.82 -19.57 35.44
N ASP A 44 4.93 -20.20 36.20
CA ASP A 44 4.02 -21.29 35.87
C ASP A 44 2.93 -20.84 34.88
N VAL A 45 2.70 -21.59 33.79
CA VAL A 45 1.65 -21.33 32.79
C VAL A 45 0.68 -22.52 32.77
N PRO A 46 -0.60 -22.35 33.18
CA PRO A 46 -1.60 -23.39 33.04
C PRO A 46 -2.24 -23.41 31.63
N PRO A 47 -2.74 -24.57 31.15
CA PRO A 47 -3.22 -24.74 29.78
C PRO A 47 -4.72 -24.45 29.59
N ASP A 48 -5.02 -23.95 28.38
CA ASP A 48 -6.26 -23.95 27.60
C ASP A 48 -7.66 -24.02 28.26
N SER A 49 -8.53 -23.11 27.81
CA SER A 49 -9.93 -23.48 27.57
C SER A 49 -10.55 -22.67 26.42
N HIS A 50 -10.91 -23.38 25.36
CA HIS A 50 -11.82 -22.96 24.29
C HIS A 50 -13.06 -22.22 24.81
N ARG A 51 -13.43 -21.12 24.14
CA ARG A 51 -14.83 -20.81 23.80
C ARG A 51 -14.92 -20.08 22.46
N ASP A 52 -15.53 -20.75 21.50
CA ASP A 52 -16.28 -20.11 20.41
C ASP A 52 -17.19 -19.03 20.97
N ASN A 53 -17.31 -17.92 20.23
CA ASN A 53 -18.59 -17.24 20.06
C ASN A 53 -18.54 -16.35 18.81
N SER A 54 -19.28 -16.82 17.80
CA SER A 54 -19.85 -16.03 16.73
C SER A 54 -20.41 -14.70 17.26
N ALA A 55 -19.87 -13.58 16.81
CA ALA A 55 -20.51 -12.29 16.90
C ALA A 55 -20.31 -11.57 15.56
N VAL A 56 -21.35 -11.65 14.73
CA VAL A 56 -21.55 -10.79 13.56
C VAL A 56 -21.75 -9.38 14.13
N ALA A 57 -20.72 -8.53 14.04
CA ALA A 57 -20.83 -7.14 14.47
C ALA A 57 -21.49 -6.33 13.34
N GLU A 58 -22.75 -5.97 13.58
CA GLU A 58 -23.49 -4.98 12.79
C GLU A 58 -22.73 -3.64 12.76
N ILE A 59 -22.43 -3.16 11.56
CA ILE A 59 -21.85 -1.83 11.31
C ILE A 59 -22.93 -0.74 11.42
N ASN A 60 -23.36 -0.41 12.64
CA ASN A 60 -24.23 0.72 12.87
C ASN A 60 -23.42 2.01 13.12
N GLY A 61 -23.37 2.85 12.07
CA GLY A 61 -23.37 4.31 12.08
C GLY A 61 -22.47 5.04 13.09
N CYS A 62 -21.32 5.54 12.60
CA CYS A 62 -20.62 6.64 13.27
C CYS A 62 -21.49 7.91 13.16
N GLY A 63 -22.27 8.19 14.20
CA GLY A 63 -23.11 9.39 14.30
C GLY A 63 -22.30 10.67 14.17
N MET A 64 -22.62 11.47 13.15
CA MET A 64 -22.08 12.81 12.95
C MET A 64 -22.80 13.78 13.88
N ASN A 65 -22.11 14.29 14.90
CA ASN A 65 -22.58 15.46 15.64
C ASN A 65 -21.92 16.70 15.03
N ALA A 66 -22.67 17.40 14.17
CA ALA A 66 -22.30 18.72 13.70
C ALA A 66 -22.55 19.73 14.83
N ASN A 67 -21.48 20.25 15.44
CA ASN A 67 -21.53 21.50 16.20
C ASN A 67 -20.20 22.27 16.09
N GLY A 68 -20.32 23.47 15.52
CA GLY A 68 -19.40 24.61 15.49
C GLY A 68 -17.95 24.45 15.95
N GLY A 69 -17.02 24.70 15.01
CA GLY A 69 -15.87 25.58 15.25
C GLY A 69 -14.82 25.16 16.28
N LYS A 70 -14.70 23.89 16.66
CA LYS A 70 -13.58 23.41 17.47
C LYS A 70 -12.77 22.36 16.71
N GLN A 71 -11.46 22.55 16.74
CA GLN A 71 -10.47 21.60 16.25
C GLN A 71 -10.76 20.23 16.85
N LEU A 72 -11.02 19.24 15.98
CA LEU A 72 -11.35 17.87 16.35
C LEU A 72 -10.15 17.27 17.12
N GLN A 73 -10.25 17.21 18.44
CA GLN A 73 -9.42 16.33 19.25
C GLN A 73 -9.99 14.92 19.10
N VAL A 74 -9.46 14.17 18.14
CA VAL A 74 -9.64 12.73 18.10
C VAL A 74 -8.73 12.11 19.16
N ASP A 75 -9.34 11.50 20.16
CA ASP A 75 -8.66 10.74 21.20
C ASP A 75 -7.80 9.64 20.52
N GLU A 76 -6.47 9.70 20.67
CA GLU A 76 -5.53 8.87 19.90
C GLU A 76 -5.84 7.38 20.03
N THR A 77 -6.34 6.98 21.20
CA THR A 77 -6.72 5.61 21.54
C THR A 77 -7.90 5.09 20.71
N ASN A 78 -8.86 5.95 20.33
CA ASN A 78 -10.01 5.57 19.50
C ASN A 78 -9.67 5.53 18.00
N ALA A 79 -8.68 6.30 17.55
CA ALA A 79 -8.29 6.33 16.14
C ALA A 79 -7.59 5.03 15.68
N ILE A 80 -6.95 4.31 16.61
CA ILE A 80 -6.20 3.06 16.32
C ILE A 80 -7.15 1.92 15.93
N GLY A 81 -8.36 1.86 16.50
CA GLY A 81 -9.36 0.82 16.19
C GLY A 81 -10.38 1.19 15.10
N CYS A 82 -10.49 2.47 14.74
CA CYS A 82 -11.57 2.98 13.86
C CYS A 82 -11.21 3.02 12.36
N GLY A 83 -10.02 2.57 11.96
CA GLY A 83 -9.60 2.64 10.55
C GLY A 83 -9.36 4.06 10.05
N ALA A 84 -8.97 4.97 10.94
CA ALA A 84 -8.69 6.36 10.60
C ALA A 84 -7.30 6.54 9.95
N LEU A 85 -7.21 7.49 8.99
CA LEU A 85 -5.92 8.00 8.51
C LEU A 85 -5.31 8.89 9.60
N ARG A 86 -4.18 8.46 10.16
CA ARG A 86 -3.47 9.22 11.20
C ARG A 86 -2.34 10.04 10.57
N VAL A 87 -2.18 11.27 11.02
CA VAL A 87 -1.23 12.24 10.46
C VAL A 87 -0.44 12.90 11.58
N VAL A 88 0.88 12.95 11.44
CA VAL A 88 1.78 13.74 12.29
C VAL A 88 2.28 14.93 11.48
N VAL A 89 2.09 16.13 12.03
CA VAL A 89 2.58 17.39 11.46
C VAL A 89 4.00 17.61 11.98
N VAL A 90 4.98 17.65 11.08
CA VAL A 90 6.41 17.78 11.44
C VAL A 90 6.93 19.19 11.13
N ALA A 91 6.50 19.79 10.03
CA ALA A 91 6.89 21.15 9.66
C ALA A 91 5.84 22.18 10.15
N PRO A 92 6.25 23.37 10.64
CA PRO A 92 5.32 24.40 11.14
C PRO A 92 4.28 24.87 10.12
N LYS A 93 4.61 24.77 8.84
CA LYS A 93 3.79 25.26 7.72
C LYS A 93 3.07 24.16 6.96
N ALA A 94 3.26 22.90 7.36
CA ALA A 94 2.56 21.79 6.75
C ALA A 94 1.04 21.94 6.91
N LYS A 95 0.30 21.57 5.87
CA LYS A 95 -1.16 21.62 5.86
C LYS A 95 -1.72 20.22 6.10
N ILE A 96 -2.67 20.11 7.02
CA ILE A 96 -3.39 18.86 7.25
C ILE A 96 -4.16 18.52 5.96
N PRO A 97 -4.03 17.30 5.41
CA PRO A 97 -4.76 16.91 4.21
C PRO A 97 -6.27 16.98 4.42
N THR A 98 -6.98 17.61 3.48
CA THR A 98 -8.44 17.77 3.54
C THR A 98 -9.10 17.24 2.27
N ARG A 99 -10.37 16.85 2.39
CA ARG A 99 -11.22 16.56 1.24
C ARG A 99 -12.08 17.80 0.97
N ALA A 100 -12.11 18.27 -0.27
CA ALA A 100 -12.91 19.45 -0.62
C ALA A 100 -14.43 19.16 -0.58
N TYR A 101 -14.81 17.95 -0.99
CA TYR A 101 -16.18 17.43 -0.99
C TYR A 101 -16.14 15.95 -0.61
N ASP A 102 -17.05 15.14 -1.16
CA ASP A 102 -16.93 13.67 -1.17
C ASP A 102 -15.88 13.19 -2.21
N SER A 103 -14.74 13.88 -2.27
CA SER A 103 -13.65 13.61 -3.22
C SER A 103 -12.91 12.33 -2.85
N ALA A 104 -12.43 11.55 -3.83
CA ALA A 104 -11.71 10.30 -3.53
C ALA A 104 -10.41 10.51 -2.73
N GLY A 105 -9.70 11.61 -2.99
CA GLY A 105 -8.42 11.91 -2.36
C GLY A 105 -8.46 13.06 -1.36
N TYR A 106 -7.48 13.05 -0.45
CA TYR A 106 -7.13 14.15 0.44
C TYR A 106 -6.08 15.02 -0.26
N ASP A 107 -6.36 16.31 -0.44
CA ASP A 107 -5.40 17.23 -1.07
C ASP A 107 -4.09 17.30 -0.25
N LEU A 108 -2.96 17.16 -0.94
CA LEU A 108 -1.61 17.33 -0.38
C LEU A 108 -1.02 18.65 -0.83
N ALA A 109 -0.57 19.45 0.15
CA ALA A 109 0.08 20.72 -0.09
C ALA A 109 1.58 20.65 0.12
N SER A 110 2.34 21.46 -0.63
CA SER A 110 3.75 21.68 -0.34
C SER A 110 3.92 22.49 0.94
N ALA A 111 4.87 22.12 1.80
CA ALA A 111 5.25 22.92 2.97
C ALA A 111 6.34 23.95 2.66
N TYR A 112 6.87 23.96 1.44
CA TYR A 112 7.96 24.81 1.00
C TYR A 112 7.73 25.30 -0.44
N PRO A 113 8.27 26.46 -0.83
CA PRO A 113 8.34 26.82 -2.24
C PRO A 113 9.29 25.87 -2.97
N GLU A 114 8.89 25.39 -4.15
CA GLU A 114 9.66 24.46 -4.98
C GLU A 114 9.57 24.87 -6.45
N VAL A 115 10.52 24.42 -7.27
CA VAL A 115 10.48 24.58 -8.72
C VAL A 115 10.66 23.21 -9.37
N ILE A 116 9.73 22.85 -10.25
CA ILE A 116 9.87 21.69 -11.13
C ILE A 116 10.42 22.17 -12.46
N PRO A 117 11.68 21.86 -12.79
CA PRO A 117 12.26 22.31 -14.06
C PRO A 117 11.45 21.78 -15.26
N ALA A 118 11.43 22.53 -16.36
CA ALA A 118 10.91 22.06 -17.65
C ALA A 118 11.50 20.69 -18.01
N LYS A 119 10.65 19.75 -18.44
CA LYS A 119 11.02 18.34 -18.70
C LYS A 119 11.72 17.63 -17.53
N GLY A 120 11.63 18.18 -16.32
CA GLY A 120 12.34 17.73 -15.13
C GLY A 120 11.41 17.09 -14.10
N LYS A 121 11.96 16.93 -12.89
CA LYS A 121 11.23 16.43 -11.72
C LYS A 121 11.70 17.12 -10.45
N CYS A 122 10.83 17.16 -9.45
CA CYS A 122 11.11 17.74 -8.14
C CYS A 122 10.45 16.88 -7.05
N GLU A 123 11.10 16.80 -5.90
CA GLU A 123 10.51 16.24 -4.68
C GLU A 123 9.72 17.32 -3.96
N VAL A 124 8.41 17.13 -3.85
CA VAL A 124 7.52 17.97 -3.05
C VAL A 124 7.52 17.47 -1.61
N ARG A 125 7.86 18.37 -0.69
CA ARG A 125 7.94 18.09 0.74
C ARG A 125 6.69 18.58 1.44
N THR A 126 5.88 17.67 1.97
CA THR A 126 4.62 18.03 2.66
C THR A 126 4.82 18.44 4.12
N GLY A 127 5.95 18.05 4.73
CA GLY A 127 6.18 18.23 6.16
C GLY A 127 5.27 17.36 7.05
N LEU A 128 4.73 16.27 6.49
CA LEU A 128 3.85 15.33 7.19
C LEU A 128 4.48 13.94 7.31
N ARG A 129 3.98 13.15 8.25
CA ARG A 129 4.09 11.69 8.28
C ARG A 129 2.70 11.10 8.45
N ILE A 130 2.47 9.91 7.95
CA ILE A 130 1.14 9.27 8.05
C ILE A 130 1.23 7.84 8.56
N ALA A 131 0.11 7.34 9.07
CA ALA A 131 -0.14 5.92 9.25
C ALA A 131 -1.49 5.57 8.63
N LEU A 132 -1.45 4.68 7.64
CA LEU A 132 -2.61 4.26 6.86
C LEU A 132 -3.44 3.18 7.61
N PRO A 133 -4.75 3.11 7.36
CA PRO A 133 -5.61 2.04 7.87
C PRO A 133 -5.17 0.64 7.41
N GLU A 134 -5.59 -0.39 8.14
CA GLU A 134 -5.36 -1.77 7.75
C GLU A 134 -6.04 -2.14 6.42
N GLY A 135 -5.43 -3.03 5.65
CA GLY A 135 -5.94 -3.44 4.35
C GLY A 135 -5.88 -2.34 3.28
N THR A 136 -5.08 -1.29 3.50
CA THR A 136 -4.94 -0.17 2.56
C THR A 136 -3.50 0.18 2.28
N TYR A 137 -3.28 0.87 1.16
CA TYR A 137 -2.08 1.64 0.89
C TYR A 137 -2.48 3.07 0.49
N GLY A 138 -1.51 3.98 0.51
CA GLY A 138 -1.71 5.35 0.05
C GLY A 138 -1.26 5.48 -1.40
N ARG A 139 -2.15 5.90 -2.30
CA ARG A 139 -1.77 6.31 -3.65
C ARG A 139 -1.73 7.83 -3.75
N ILE A 140 -0.56 8.37 -4.04
CA ILE A 140 -0.42 9.77 -4.42
C ILE A 140 -0.77 9.90 -5.89
N ALA A 141 -1.77 10.74 -6.17
CA ALA A 141 -2.34 10.93 -7.48
C ALA A 141 -2.29 12.41 -7.90
N SER A 142 -2.17 12.64 -9.20
CA SER A 142 -2.21 13.98 -9.78
C SER A 142 -3.59 14.62 -9.59
N ARG A 143 -3.63 15.94 -9.46
CA ARG A 143 -4.88 16.73 -9.51
C ARG A 143 -5.17 17.06 -10.98
N SER A 144 -6.44 16.95 -11.41
CA SER A 144 -6.81 17.12 -12.82
C SER A 144 -6.35 18.46 -13.42
N LEU A 145 -6.49 19.56 -12.68
CA LEU A 145 -6.06 20.88 -13.12
C LEU A 145 -4.55 20.96 -13.41
N HIS A 146 -3.72 20.31 -12.58
CA HIS A 146 -2.26 20.36 -12.75
C HIS A 146 -1.80 19.47 -13.92
N ALA A 147 -2.50 18.36 -14.15
CA ALA A 147 -2.24 17.47 -15.27
C ALA A 147 -2.63 18.12 -16.61
N ASP A 148 -3.79 18.78 -16.67
CA ASP A 148 -4.33 19.36 -17.90
C ASP A 148 -3.66 20.69 -18.26
N SER A 149 -3.54 21.62 -17.31
CA SER A 149 -3.06 22.98 -17.59
C SER A 149 -1.53 23.15 -17.54
N HIS A 150 -0.82 22.28 -16.82
CA HIS A 150 0.62 22.43 -16.58
C HIS A 150 1.45 21.19 -16.94
N ALA A 151 0.82 20.14 -17.47
CA ALA A 151 1.47 18.87 -17.79
C ALA A 151 2.26 18.27 -16.62
N ILE A 152 1.77 18.48 -15.39
CA ILE A 152 2.38 17.97 -14.16
C ILE A 152 1.78 16.62 -13.79
N ASN A 153 2.64 15.65 -13.51
CA ASN A 153 2.22 14.30 -13.13
C ASN A 153 3.00 13.78 -11.93
N VAL A 154 2.35 12.98 -11.09
CA VAL A 154 3.01 12.26 -10.01
C VAL A 154 3.82 11.10 -10.59
N LEU A 155 5.09 10.97 -10.20
CA LEU A 155 5.90 9.79 -10.47
C LEU A 155 5.87 8.85 -9.26
N GLY A 156 5.57 7.57 -9.51
CA GLY A 156 5.41 6.58 -8.46
C GLY A 156 4.14 6.83 -7.65
N GLY A 157 4.29 7.07 -6.35
CA GLY A 157 3.19 7.45 -5.47
C GLY A 157 2.57 6.31 -4.67
N VAL A 158 3.23 5.16 -4.54
CA VAL A 158 2.82 4.10 -3.60
C VAL A 158 3.41 4.41 -2.24
N ILE A 159 2.55 4.56 -1.23
CA ILE A 159 2.91 4.74 0.17
C ILE A 159 2.44 3.51 0.93
N ASP A 160 3.40 2.73 1.41
CA ASP A 160 3.12 1.50 2.15
C ASP A 160 2.50 1.79 3.52
N ARG A 161 1.68 0.85 4.00
CA ARG A 161 0.96 0.98 5.28
C ARG A 161 1.92 1.15 6.46
N ASP A 162 3.05 0.46 6.44
CA ASP A 162 4.07 0.44 7.50
C ASP A 162 5.10 1.57 7.37
N TYR A 163 5.04 2.37 6.31
CA TYR A 163 5.90 3.53 6.15
C TYR A 163 5.60 4.61 7.21
N ARG A 164 6.64 5.07 7.91
CA ARG A 164 6.57 6.13 8.94
C ARG A 164 7.51 7.31 8.66
N GLY A 165 8.15 7.31 7.50
CA GLY A 165 9.00 8.40 7.05
C GLY A 165 8.20 9.63 6.60
N PRO A 166 8.89 10.67 6.12
CA PRO A 166 8.26 11.85 5.53
C PRO A 166 7.36 11.49 4.35
N LEU A 167 6.14 12.03 4.31
CA LEU A 167 5.21 11.90 3.17
C LEU A 167 5.61 12.89 2.06
N ASN A 168 6.75 12.65 1.43
CA ASN A 168 7.19 13.41 0.27
C ASN A 168 6.85 12.65 -1.02
N PHE A 169 6.75 13.35 -2.14
CA PHE A 169 6.43 12.73 -3.43
C PHE A 169 7.08 13.45 -4.59
N ILE A 170 7.21 12.75 -5.71
CA ILE A 170 7.88 13.28 -6.90
C ILE A 170 6.83 13.75 -7.89
N LEU A 171 6.97 14.98 -8.34
CA LEU A 171 6.25 15.49 -9.51
C LEU A 171 7.20 15.57 -10.70
N ALA A 172 6.74 15.13 -11.85
CA ALA A 172 7.35 15.33 -13.15
C ALA A 172 6.62 16.43 -13.91
N ASN A 173 7.40 17.25 -14.60
CA ASN A 173 6.90 18.29 -15.48
C ASN A 173 7.15 17.86 -16.93
N HIS A 174 6.08 17.66 -17.69
CA HIS A 174 6.17 17.30 -19.10
C HIS A 174 6.08 18.51 -20.04
N SER A 175 5.94 19.73 -19.51
CA SER A 175 5.94 20.97 -20.28
C SER A 175 7.36 21.46 -20.58
N ASP A 176 7.44 22.50 -21.41
CA ASP A 176 8.68 23.19 -21.77
C ASP A 176 8.95 24.44 -20.90
N GLU A 177 8.16 24.64 -19.84
CA GLU A 177 8.27 25.76 -18.90
C GLU A 177 8.48 25.26 -17.47
N ASP A 178 9.24 26.00 -16.67
CA ASP A 178 9.41 25.68 -15.24
C ASP A 178 8.08 25.90 -14.49
N PHE A 179 7.69 24.93 -13.66
CA PHE A 179 6.51 25.04 -12.82
C PHE A 179 6.91 25.41 -11.40
N LYS A 180 6.42 26.55 -10.91
CA LYS A 180 6.68 27.04 -9.55
C LYS A 180 5.55 26.57 -8.64
N ILE A 181 5.92 26.00 -7.50
CA ILE A 181 4.99 25.61 -6.44
C ILE A 181 5.18 26.59 -5.31
N GLU A 182 4.10 27.26 -4.92
CA GLU A 182 4.11 28.13 -3.75
C GLU A 182 3.91 27.34 -2.45
N GLU A 183 4.38 27.90 -1.35
CA GLU A 183 4.17 27.31 -0.04
C GLU A 183 2.66 27.21 0.30
N GLY A 184 2.21 26.03 0.69
CA GLY A 184 0.80 25.74 0.97
C GLY A 184 -0.04 25.44 -0.27
N GLU A 185 0.54 25.46 -1.47
CA GLU A 185 -0.16 25.10 -2.69
C GLU A 185 -0.44 23.59 -2.77
N ARG A 186 -1.67 23.25 -3.15
CA ARG A 186 -2.13 21.86 -3.27
C ARG A 186 -1.78 21.31 -4.65
N VAL A 187 -0.87 20.35 -4.72
CA VAL A 187 -0.29 19.91 -6.01
C VAL A 187 -0.51 18.41 -6.30
N ALA A 188 -0.91 17.63 -5.30
CA ALA A 188 -1.29 16.23 -5.45
C ALA A 188 -2.45 15.88 -4.50
N GLN A 189 -2.93 14.65 -4.56
CA GLN A 189 -3.91 14.12 -3.62
C GLN A 189 -3.52 12.71 -3.16
N LEU A 190 -3.74 12.39 -1.89
CA LEU A 190 -3.60 11.05 -1.33
C LEU A 190 -4.94 10.33 -1.40
N ILE A 191 -5.00 9.20 -2.11
CA ILE A 191 -6.15 8.30 -2.13
C ILE A 191 -5.81 7.09 -1.27
N VAL A 192 -6.67 6.78 -0.29
CA VAL A 192 -6.51 5.59 0.55
C VAL A 192 -7.21 4.43 -0.17
N GLU A 193 -6.43 3.55 -0.78
CA GLU A 193 -6.95 2.46 -1.60
C GLU A 193 -6.94 1.14 -0.84
N ARG A 194 -8.07 0.42 -0.92
CA ARG A 194 -8.18 -0.93 -0.38
C ARG A 194 -7.42 -1.90 -1.27
N ILE A 195 -6.68 -2.81 -0.63
CA ILE A 195 -5.92 -3.86 -1.30
C ILE A 195 -6.09 -5.20 -0.59
N LEU A 196 -5.82 -6.26 -1.34
CA LEU A 196 -5.54 -7.58 -0.81
C LEU A 196 -4.03 -7.80 -0.83
N THR A 197 -3.50 -8.50 0.16
CA THR A 197 -2.09 -8.89 0.26
C THR A 197 -1.97 -10.42 0.37
N PRO A 198 -2.40 -11.19 -0.66
CA PRO A 198 -2.37 -12.64 -0.61
C PRO A 198 -0.94 -13.19 -0.67
N ASN A 199 -0.77 -14.41 -0.18
CA ASN A 199 0.47 -15.15 -0.40
C ASN A 199 0.61 -15.52 -1.88
N VAL A 200 1.84 -15.46 -2.40
CA VAL A 200 2.14 -15.90 -3.77
C VAL A 200 2.21 -17.42 -3.80
N VAL A 201 1.46 -18.04 -4.71
CA VAL A 201 1.45 -19.50 -4.95
C VAL A 201 1.91 -19.75 -6.39
N VAL A 202 2.94 -20.57 -6.57
CA VAL A 202 3.48 -20.97 -7.88
C VAL A 202 2.74 -22.22 -8.36
N VAL A 203 2.27 -22.22 -9.62
CA VAL A 203 1.53 -23.31 -10.25
C VAL A 203 2.07 -23.58 -11.65
N ASP A 204 1.88 -24.79 -12.16
CA ASP A 204 2.39 -25.18 -13.49
C ASP A 204 1.60 -24.54 -14.64
N GLN A 205 0.28 -24.34 -14.47
CA GLN A 205 -0.62 -23.75 -15.47
C GLN A 205 -1.73 -22.93 -14.81
N LEU A 206 -2.20 -21.89 -15.51
CA LEU A 206 -3.36 -21.08 -15.13
C LEU A 206 -4.61 -21.53 -15.90
N GLU A 207 -5.79 -21.28 -15.34
CA GLU A 207 -7.07 -21.55 -15.99
C GLU A 207 -7.28 -20.69 -17.26
N GLU A 208 -7.95 -21.24 -18.27
CA GLU A 208 -8.34 -20.48 -19.45
C GLU A 208 -9.42 -19.45 -19.13
N THR A 209 -9.37 -18.29 -19.79
CA THR A 209 -10.39 -17.24 -19.67
C THR A 209 -10.83 -16.76 -21.04
N GLU A 210 -12.02 -16.19 -21.16
CA GLU A 210 -12.52 -15.62 -22.42
C GLU A 210 -11.58 -14.56 -23.03
N ARG A 211 -10.85 -13.83 -22.17
CA ARG A 211 -9.84 -12.85 -22.58
C ARG A 211 -8.55 -13.52 -23.06
N GLY A 212 -8.10 -14.58 -22.40
CA GLY A 212 -6.86 -15.29 -22.72
C GLY A 212 -5.65 -14.37 -22.83
N GLU A 213 -4.83 -14.58 -23.85
CA GLU A 213 -3.59 -13.81 -24.10
C GLU A 213 -3.81 -12.45 -24.81
N LYS A 214 -5.06 -12.07 -25.11
CA LYS A 214 -5.36 -10.86 -25.89
C LYS A 214 -4.86 -9.60 -25.14
N ARG A 215 -4.12 -8.74 -25.84
CA ARG A 215 -3.61 -7.45 -25.33
C ARG A 215 -4.24 -6.29 -26.09
N LEU A 216 -4.12 -5.07 -25.52
CA LEU A 216 -4.40 -3.74 -26.10
C LEU A 216 -5.30 -3.69 -27.37
N GLY A 217 -6.53 -3.19 -27.23
CA GLY A 217 -7.42 -2.95 -28.39
C GLY A 217 -8.21 -4.16 -28.90
N SER A 218 -8.10 -5.32 -28.24
CA SER A 218 -8.78 -6.57 -28.63
C SER A 218 -10.32 -6.54 -28.57
N SER A 219 -10.91 -5.47 -28.02
CA SER A 219 -12.35 -5.29 -27.88
C SER A 219 -12.93 -4.18 -28.77
N GLY A 220 -12.14 -3.51 -29.63
CA GLY A 220 -12.63 -2.34 -30.35
C GLY A 220 -11.86 -1.98 -31.62
N LYS A 221 -12.41 -2.40 -32.77
CA LYS A 221 -12.55 -1.60 -34.01
C LYS A 221 -13.38 -2.40 -35.03
N LYS A 222 -14.69 -2.14 -35.06
CA LYS A 222 -15.75 -2.46 -36.05
C LYS A 222 -17.06 -1.95 -35.38
N ASP A 223 -17.89 -1.07 -35.91
CA ASP A 223 -18.17 -0.62 -37.27
C ASP A 223 -18.63 0.85 -37.21
N MET A 224 -18.05 1.74 -38.02
CA MET A 224 -18.77 2.96 -38.42
C MET A 224 -19.21 2.76 -39.86
N PRO A 225 -20.53 2.76 -40.17
CA PRO A 225 -20.99 2.72 -41.54
C PRO A 225 -20.54 3.97 -42.28
N SER A 226 -20.03 3.76 -43.50
CA SER A 226 -19.60 4.77 -44.48
C SER A 226 -20.73 5.68 -44.94
#